data_AF-A0A9P5ZM98-F1
#
_entry.id   AF-A0A9P5ZM98-F1
#
_cell.length_a   1.000
_cell.length_b   1.000
_cell.length_c   1.000
_cell.angle_alpha   90.00
_cell.angle_beta   90.00
_cell.angle_gamma   90.00
#
_symmetry.space_group_name_H-M   'P 1'
#
loop_
_entity.id
_entity.type
_entity.pdbx_description
1 polymer ?
#
loop_
_entity_poly.entity_id
_entity_poly.type
_entity_poly.pdbx_seq_one_letter_code
_entity_poly.pdbx_strand_id
1 'polypeptide(L)'
;MKRVCNRKHTDINLVPNTTVHASPAKANTAWSLTPNGIKAGLSAGDAFAQLKDHIGWWYDWSPTPRKTGSPIGVPMLWGAGTVDAQDAKRYAQFKKLTSPPPYVLGFEEPDCEGNGSAGMSVDDGVYQWEKMIAPLKVSGTKLGSPAMCKQADETWLAQFNKKVKTPWDFTAIHINKDNMAGVQKDLDHYWNTYKKPIWVTEFACVNDHNTFTPCTDQGKINTFINQIVDLLQNDSRVVAYAYSNGLGLGNVWPMWRNGQLSPSGQTYLNAIRKYH
;
A
#
# COMPACT_ATOMS: atom_id res chain seq x y z
N MET A 1 57.86 -60.71 -39.41
CA MET A 1 58.86 -59.85 -38.74
C MET A 1 58.39 -58.38 -38.84
N LYS A 2 58.71 -57.59 -37.80
CA LYS A 2 58.39 -56.18 -37.47
C LYS A 2 57.91 -55.19 -38.58
N ARG A 3 56.76 -54.55 -38.30
CA ARG A 3 56.51 -53.10 -38.01
C ARG A 3 57.02 -52.01 -38.99
N VAL A 4 56.13 -51.10 -39.45
CA VAL A 4 56.11 -49.61 -39.21
C VAL A 4 55.48 -48.74 -40.35
N CYS A 5 54.54 -47.88 -39.91
CA CYS A 5 54.12 -46.49 -40.26
C CYS A 5 53.59 -45.94 -41.62
N ASN A 6 52.53 -45.15 -41.39
CA ASN A 6 52.19 -43.79 -41.85
C ASN A 6 51.50 -43.57 -43.21
N ARG A 7 50.25 -43.07 -43.12
CA ARG A 7 49.69 -42.10 -44.07
C ARG A 7 49.00 -40.94 -43.37
N LYS A 8 49.16 -39.80 -44.03
CA LYS A 8 48.82 -38.41 -43.68
C LYS A 8 47.29 -38.19 -43.62
N HIS A 9 46.85 -37.29 -42.75
CA HIS A 9 45.54 -36.64 -42.86
C HIS A 9 45.70 -35.11 -42.93
N THR A 10 44.83 -34.54 -43.75
CA THR A 10 44.72 -33.18 -44.26
C THR A 10 44.23 -32.17 -43.25
N ASP A 11 44.74 -30.93 -43.36
CA ASP A 11 44.34 -29.74 -42.60
C ASP A 11 42.92 -29.27 -42.92
N ILE A 12 42.13 -28.98 -41.88
CA ILE A 12 40.86 -28.26 -41.94
C ILE A 12 41.02 -26.98 -41.09
N ASN A 13 40.81 -25.82 -41.73
CA ASN A 13 40.85 -24.50 -41.09
C ASN A 13 39.72 -24.34 -40.06
N LEU A 14 40.10 -24.07 -38.81
CA LEU A 14 39.19 -23.73 -37.71
C LEU A 14 38.90 -22.22 -37.70
N VAL A 15 37.62 -21.85 -37.75
CA VAL A 15 37.14 -20.48 -37.49
C VAL A 15 37.04 -20.28 -35.97
N PRO A 16 37.50 -19.16 -35.37
CA PRO A 16 37.42 -18.96 -33.93
C PRO A 16 35.97 -18.73 -33.49
N ASN A 17 35.51 -19.55 -32.57
CA ASN A 17 34.19 -19.45 -31.94
C ASN A 17 34.27 -18.37 -30.85
N THR A 18 33.80 -17.15 -31.14
CA THR A 18 33.69 -16.07 -30.14
C THR A 18 32.46 -16.31 -29.26
N THR A 19 32.68 -16.92 -28.10
CA THR A 19 31.69 -16.96 -27.03
C THR A 19 31.47 -15.54 -26.49
N VAL A 20 30.37 -14.91 -26.91
CA VAL A 20 29.86 -13.70 -26.28
C VAL A 20 29.32 -14.10 -24.90
N HIS A 21 30.08 -13.81 -23.85
CA HIS A 21 29.57 -13.84 -22.48
C HIS A 21 28.51 -12.74 -22.35
N ALA A 22 27.24 -13.12 -22.48
CA ALA A 22 26.13 -12.27 -22.07
C ALA A 22 26.28 -12.02 -20.55
N SER A 23 26.54 -10.77 -20.17
CA SER A 23 26.38 -10.35 -18.78
C SER A 23 24.96 -10.66 -18.32
N PRO A 24 24.73 -11.14 -17.09
CA PRO A 24 23.37 -11.34 -16.61
C PRO A 24 22.68 -9.97 -16.59
N ALA A 25 21.63 -9.83 -17.39
CA ALA A 25 20.71 -8.71 -17.25
C ALA A 25 20.26 -8.67 -15.79
N LYS A 26 20.45 -7.55 -15.10
CA LYS A 26 19.82 -7.31 -13.80
C LYS A 26 18.32 -7.53 -14.00
N ALA A 27 17.79 -8.62 -13.47
CA ALA A 27 16.36 -8.84 -13.43
C ALA A 27 15.75 -7.69 -12.64
N ASN A 28 15.17 -6.71 -13.33
CA ASN A 28 14.27 -5.75 -12.72
C ASN A 28 13.00 -6.54 -12.38
N THR A 29 13.06 -7.32 -11.31
CA THR A 29 11.88 -7.99 -10.76
C THR A 29 10.99 -6.88 -10.22
N ALA A 30 10.02 -6.45 -11.03
CA ALA A 30 9.02 -5.50 -10.60
C ALA A 30 8.43 -5.98 -9.27
N TRP A 31 8.40 -5.11 -8.27
CA TRP A 31 7.84 -5.43 -6.96
C TRP A 31 6.40 -5.94 -7.12
N SER A 32 6.10 -7.07 -6.48
CA SER A 32 4.73 -7.57 -6.32
C SER A 32 3.85 -6.48 -5.71
N LEU A 33 2.57 -6.37 -6.07
CA LEU A 33 1.68 -5.41 -5.40
C LEU A 33 1.18 -5.91 -4.03
N THR A 34 1.57 -7.14 -3.64
CA THR A 34 1.40 -7.67 -2.28
C THR A 34 2.76 -7.68 -1.58
N PRO A 35 3.02 -6.72 -0.67
CA PRO A 35 4.30 -6.61 0.03
C PRO A 35 4.66 -7.89 0.78
N ASN A 36 5.88 -8.40 0.56
CA ASN A 36 6.37 -9.66 1.16
C ASN A 36 5.46 -10.88 0.96
N GLY A 37 4.53 -10.85 -0.01
CA GLY A 37 3.54 -11.92 -0.19
C GLY A 37 2.45 -11.99 0.90
N ILE A 38 2.36 -10.98 1.77
CA ILE A 38 1.37 -10.90 2.85
C ILE A 38 0.50 -9.67 2.63
N LYS A 39 -0.81 -9.85 2.38
CA LYS A 39 -1.74 -8.73 2.17
C LYS A 39 -1.93 -7.89 3.43
N ALA A 40 -1.95 -8.54 4.59
CA ALA A 40 -2.17 -7.90 5.88
C ALA A 40 -1.09 -6.87 6.20
N GLY A 41 -1.53 -5.73 6.69
CA GLY A 41 -0.71 -4.60 7.08
C GLY A 41 -1.25 -3.88 8.31
N LEU A 42 -0.60 -2.77 8.66
CA LEU A 42 -0.96 -1.95 9.81
C LEU A 42 -0.80 -0.46 9.45
N SER A 43 -1.82 0.34 9.76
CA SER A 43 -1.66 1.79 9.87
C SER A 43 -1.29 2.13 11.32
N ALA A 44 -0.43 3.13 11.49
CA ALA A 44 0.28 3.45 12.73
C ALA A 44 1.33 2.41 13.16
N GLY A 45 2.37 2.86 13.86
CA GLY A 45 3.51 2.03 14.25
C GLY A 45 3.45 1.42 15.66
N ASP A 46 2.34 1.60 16.38
CA ASP A 46 2.18 1.33 17.80
C ASP A 46 2.05 -0.16 18.14
N ALA A 47 1.28 -0.92 17.38
CA ALA A 47 1.14 -2.38 17.53
C ALA A 47 2.13 -3.19 16.68
N PHE A 48 3.10 -2.52 16.03
CA PHE A 48 4.06 -3.15 15.13
C PHE A 48 4.79 -4.34 15.75
N ALA A 49 5.23 -4.24 17.01
CA ALA A 49 6.04 -5.29 17.63
C ALA A 49 5.28 -6.61 17.77
N GLN A 50 3.96 -6.55 17.91
CA GLN A 50 3.06 -7.68 18.09
C GLN A 50 2.60 -8.28 16.75
N LEU A 51 2.57 -7.45 15.69
CA LEU A 51 2.05 -7.87 14.38
C LEU A 51 3.15 -8.18 13.35
N LYS A 52 4.39 -7.71 13.53
CA LYS A 52 5.46 -7.73 12.51
C LYS A 52 5.69 -9.08 11.81
N ASP A 53 5.40 -10.19 12.48
CA ASP A 53 5.63 -11.54 11.94
C ASP A 53 4.42 -12.07 11.12
N HIS A 54 3.30 -11.34 11.09
CA HIS A 54 2.05 -11.69 10.41
C HIS A 54 1.57 -10.62 9.41
N ILE A 55 2.37 -9.58 9.18
CA ILE A 55 2.06 -8.50 8.24
C ILE A 55 3.19 -8.36 7.21
N GLY A 56 2.86 -7.94 5.99
CA GLY A 56 3.81 -7.71 4.91
C GLY A 56 4.33 -6.28 4.88
N TRP A 57 3.55 -5.34 5.39
CA TRP A 57 3.80 -3.91 5.29
C TRP A 57 3.12 -3.12 6.41
N TRP A 58 3.54 -1.87 6.57
CA TRP A 58 2.92 -0.91 7.46
C TRP A 58 3.22 0.52 7.00
N TYR A 59 2.46 1.49 7.49
CA TYR A 59 2.75 2.91 7.32
C TYR A 59 2.27 3.73 8.52
N ASP A 60 2.80 4.94 8.69
CA ASP A 60 2.50 5.84 9.82
C ASP A 60 2.20 7.27 9.35
N TRP A 61 1.62 7.39 8.14
CA TRP A 61 1.34 8.65 7.44
C TRP A 61 2.57 9.54 7.23
N SER A 62 3.78 9.02 7.47
CA SER A 62 5.03 9.76 7.33
C SER A 62 5.77 9.36 6.05
N PRO A 63 6.64 10.24 5.53
CA PRO A 63 7.54 9.89 4.43
C PRO A 63 8.65 8.91 4.83
N THR A 64 8.87 8.68 6.13
CA THR A 64 9.98 7.84 6.61
C THR A 64 9.51 6.96 7.76
N PRO A 65 8.72 5.91 7.50
CA PRO A 65 8.34 4.95 8.54
C PRO A 65 9.61 4.32 9.15
N ARG A 66 9.86 4.61 10.44
CA ARG A 66 11.18 4.40 11.05
C ARG A 66 11.37 2.98 11.59
N LYS A 67 11.28 1.96 10.74
CA LYS A 67 11.70 0.58 11.08
C LYS A 67 12.26 -0.09 9.82
N THR A 68 13.49 -0.58 9.91
CA THR A 68 14.15 -1.29 8.81
C THR A 68 13.82 -2.77 8.85
N GLY A 69 13.82 -3.43 7.69
CA GLY A 69 13.55 -4.87 7.57
C GLY A 69 12.09 -5.18 7.25
N SER A 70 11.68 -6.41 7.56
CA SER A 70 10.28 -6.87 7.43
C SER A 70 9.50 -6.54 8.70
N PRO A 71 8.24 -6.08 8.60
CA PRO A 71 7.47 -5.74 7.39
C PRO A 71 7.93 -4.45 6.70
N ILE A 72 7.62 -4.29 5.41
CA ILE A 72 8.01 -3.12 4.62
C ILE A 72 7.34 -1.85 5.18
N GLY A 73 8.14 -0.87 5.57
CA GLY A 73 7.64 0.49 5.86
C GLY A 73 7.35 1.25 4.57
N VAL A 74 6.12 1.67 4.36
CA VAL A 74 5.66 2.35 3.14
C VAL A 74 5.56 3.87 3.37
N PRO A 75 6.40 4.68 2.70
CA PRO A 75 6.31 6.13 2.75
C PRO A 75 4.98 6.66 2.22
N MET A 76 4.56 7.80 2.76
CA MET A 76 3.40 8.54 2.30
C MET A 76 3.73 10.03 2.09
N LEU A 77 3.22 10.60 1.00
CA LEU A 77 3.08 12.05 0.88
C LEU A 77 1.69 12.44 1.35
N TRP A 78 1.56 12.75 2.64
CA TRP A 78 0.26 12.94 3.29
C TRP A 78 -0.56 14.10 2.68
N GLY A 79 0.07 15.24 2.42
CA GLY A 79 -0.57 16.44 1.88
C GLY A 79 0.43 17.43 1.27
N ALA A 80 -0.01 18.66 1.01
CA ALA A 80 0.78 19.70 0.35
C ALA A 80 1.67 20.52 1.31
N GLY A 81 1.62 20.25 2.61
CA GLY A 81 2.36 20.99 3.63
C GLY A 81 1.69 22.29 4.08
N THR A 82 0.37 22.40 3.91
CA THR A 82 -0.41 23.64 4.13
C THR A 82 -1.53 23.49 5.15
N VAL A 83 -1.88 22.26 5.55
CA VAL A 83 -2.99 22.03 6.50
C VAL A 83 -2.61 22.44 7.92
N ASP A 84 -1.46 21.94 8.40
CA ASP A 84 -0.94 22.24 9.73
C ASP A 84 0.59 22.09 9.80
N ALA A 85 1.16 22.28 10.99
CA ALA A 85 2.60 22.15 11.23
C ALA A 85 3.14 20.73 10.98
N GLN A 86 2.31 19.70 11.18
CA GLN A 86 2.69 18.30 11.01
C GLN A 86 2.67 17.89 9.53
N ASP A 87 1.70 18.38 8.75
CA ASP A 87 1.69 18.30 7.28
C ASP A 87 2.91 19.01 6.69
N ALA A 88 3.18 20.27 7.09
CA ALA A 88 4.36 21.01 6.65
C ALA A 88 5.67 20.25 6.92
N LYS A 89 5.78 19.60 8.09
CA LYS A 89 6.91 18.75 8.45
C LYS A 89 7.00 17.49 7.57
N ARG A 90 5.89 16.79 7.34
CA ARG A 90 5.83 15.60 6.46
C ARG A 90 6.25 15.97 5.03
N TYR A 91 5.70 17.03 4.48
CA TYR A 91 6.03 17.52 3.15
C TYR A 91 7.53 17.88 3.04
N ALA A 92 8.09 18.58 4.03
CA ALA A 92 9.51 18.92 4.07
C ALA A 92 10.43 17.68 4.17
N GLN A 93 9.99 16.64 4.87
CA GLN A 93 10.71 15.37 4.95
C GLN A 93 10.61 14.57 3.65
N PHE A 94 9.45 14.54 3.00
CA PHE A 94 9.26 13.85 1.72
C PHE A 94 10.16 14.43 0.62
N LYS A 95 10.33 15.76 0.57
CA LYS A 95 11.30 16.43 -0.33
C LYS A 95 12.75 15.94 -0.18
N LYS A 96 13.10 15.32 0.95
CA LYS A 96 14.44 14.84 1.25
C LYS A 96 14.61 13.34 1.00
N LEU A 97 13.61 12.66 0.43
CA LEU A 97 13.76 11.27 0.02
C LEU A 97 14.85 11.14 -1.04
N THR A 98 15.95 10.49 -0.68
CA THR A 98 17.11 10.28 -1.57
C THR A 98 17.15 8.88 -2.17
N SER A 99 16.40 7.94 -1.60
CA SER A 99 16.31 6.55 -2.06
C SER A 99 14.87 6.23 -2.45
N PRO A 100 14.63 5.74 -3.68
CA PRO A 100 13.29 5.41 -4.14
C PRO A 100 12.75 4.20 -3.35
N PRO A 101 11.60 4.32 -2.67
CA PRO A 101 11.02 3.19 -1.93
C PRO A 101 10.38 2.19 -2.90
N PRO A 102 10.16 0.92 -2.49
CA PRO A 102 9.42 -0.04 -3.32
C PRO A 102 7.98 0.40 -3.63
N TYR A 103 7.31 1.02 -2.64
CA TYR A 103 5.95 1.55 -2.74
C TYR A 103 5.90 2.95 -2.14
N VAL A 104 4.95 3.77 -2.59
CA VAL A 104 4.62 5.05 -1.96
C VAL A 104 3.12 5.27 -2.01
N LEU A 105 2.54 5.78 -0.92
CA LEU A 105 1.14 6.19 -0.85
C LEU A 105 0.99 7.68 -1.21
N GLY A 106 -0.10 7.98 -1.92
CA GLY A 106 -0.51 9.35 -2.24
C GLY A 106 -1.11 10.10 -1.05
N PHE A 107 -1.90 11.13 -1.33
CA PHE A 107 -2.46 12.03 -0.32
C PHE A 107 -3.53 11.36 0.55
N GLU A 108 -3.57 11.75 1.82
CA GLU A 108 -4.56 11.30 2.81
C GLU A 108 -5.84 12.10 2.64
N GLU A 109 -6.92 11.49 2.15
CA GLU A 109 -8.26 12.11 2.13
C GLU A 109 -8.28 13.55 1.59
N PRO A 110 -7.72 13.83 0.41
CA PRO A 110 -7.71 15.18 -0.15
C PRO A 110 -9.11 15.72 -0.44
N ASP A 111 -10.14 14.86 -0.47
CA ASP A 111 -11.55 15.19 -0.68
C ASP A 111 -12.33 15.56 0.58
N CYS A 112 -11.67 15.52 1.76
CA CYS A 112 -12.16 16.03 3.03
C CYS A 112 -11.26 17.13 3.60
N GLU A 113 -11.88 18.09 4.29
CA GLU A 113 -11.21 19.12 5.05
C GLU A 113 -11.32 18.82 6.56
N GLY A 114 -10.37 19.33 7.35
CA GLY A 114 -10.40 19.25 8.81
C GLY A 114 -9.26 18.41 9.40
N ASN A 115 -9.38 18.10 10.70
CA ASN A 115 -8.32 17.42 11.43
C ASN A 115 -8.17 15.97 10.96
N GLY A 116 -7.07 15.66 10.28
CA GLY A 116 -6.73 14.30 9.85
C GLY A 116 -6.82 14.06 8.34
N SER A 117 -7.28 15.03 7.55
CA SER A 117 -7.41 14.92 6.08
C SER A 117 -6.65 16.05 5.37
N ALA A 118 -6.13 15.78 4.17
CA ALA A 118 -5.24 16.70 3.47
C ALA A 118 -5.93 17.92 2.83
N GLY A 119 -7.24 17.87 2.61
CA GLY A 119 -8.04 19.01 2.12
C GLY A 119 -7.44 19.73 0.92
N MET A 120 -7.44 19.09 -0.24
CA MET A 120 -6.75 19.59 -1.43
C MET A 120 -7.71 19.79 -2.62
N SER A 121 -7.50 20.85 -3.38
CA SER A 121 -8.12 20.95 -4.70
C SER A 121 -7.56 19.86 -5.63
N VAL A 122 -8.34 19.45 -6.65
CA VAL A 122 -7.85 18.47 -7.64
C VAL A 122 -6.62 19.01 -8.37
N ASP A 123 -6.59 20.30 -8.72
CA ASP A 123 -5.47 20.90 -9.45
C ASP A 123 -4.19 20.96 -8.60
N ASP A 124 -4.30 21.28 -7.31
CA ASP A 124 -3.17 21.19 -6.39
C ASP A 124 -2.70 19.74 -6.23
N GLY A 125 -3.64 18.79 -6.13
CA GLY A 125 -3.33 17.36 -6.10
C GLY A 125 -2.54 16.93 -7.33
N VAL A 126 -2.97 17.30 -8.53
CA VAL A 126 -2.27 16.99 -9.79
C VAL A 126 -0.88 17.62 -9.81
N TYR A 127 -0.78 18.90 -9.43
CA TYR A 127 0.51 19.60 -9.37
C TYR A 127 1.49 18.91 -8.43
N GLN A 128 1.06 18.59 -7.20
CA GLN A 128 1.92 17.93 -6.22
C GLN A 128 2.25 16.50 -6.61
N TRP A 129 1.31 15.76 -7.21
CA TRP A 129 1.52 14.40 -7.68
C TRP A 129 2.63 14.35 -8.73
N GLU A 130 2.52 15.16 -9.78
CA GLU A 130 3.49 15.19 -10.87
C GLU A 130 4.86 15.72 -10.40
N LYS A 131 4.87 16.62 -9.43
CA LYS A 131 6.10 17.19 -8.88
C LYS A 131 6.84 16.24 -7.94
N MET A 132 6.11 15.55 -7.06
CA MET A 132 6.68 14.89 -5.89
C MET A 132 6.62 13.36 -5.98
N ILE A 133 5.52 12.79 -6.47
CA ILE A 133 5.27 11.34 -6.45
C ILE A 133 5.66 10.71 -7.79
N ALA A 134 5.21 11.28 -8.91
CA ALA A 134 5.46 10.76 -10.24
C ALA A 134 6.95 10.48 -10.56
N PRO A 135 7.92 11.33 -10.15
CA PRO A 135 9.33 11.05 -10.42
C PRO A 135 9.84 9.74 -9.79
N LEU A 136 9.22 9.25 -8.72
CA LEU A 136 9.61 7.99 -8.07
C LEU A 136 9.36 6.77 -8.96
N LYS A 137 8.37 6.85 -9.86
CA LYS A 137 8.01 5.76 -10.78
C LYS A 137 9.16 5.40 -11.73
N VAL A 138 9.95 6.39 -12.14
CA VAL A 138 11.13 6.20 -13.03
C VAL A 138 12.15 5.24 -12.39
N SER A 139 12.24 5.25 -11.06
CA SER A 139 13.13 4.39 -10.28
C SER A 139 12.50 3.04 -9.89
N GLY A 140 11.33 2.71 -10.43
CA GLY A 140 10.64 1.44 -10.19
C GLY A 140 9.72 1.42 -8.95
N THR A 141 9.54 2.55 -8.26
CA THR A 141 8.56 2.67 -7.17
C THR A 141 7.15 2.45 -7.70
N LYS A 142 6.37 1.62 -6.99
CA LYS A 142 4.94 1.45 -7.22
C LYS A 142 4.16 2.57 -6.55
N LEU A 143 3.36 3.29 -7.33
CA LEU A 143 2.62 4.45 -6.85
C LEU A 143 1.21 4.06 -6.41
N GLY A 144 0.83 4.36 -5.18
CA GLY A 144 -0.55 4.31 -4.68
C GLY A 144 -1.28 5.60 -4.97
N SER A 145 -2.54 5.53 -5.39
CA SER A 145 -3.37 6.74 -5.53
C SER A 145 -3.53 7.47 -4.19
N PRO A 146 -4.01 8.72 -4.19
CA PRO A 146 -4.65 9.30 -3.01
C PRO A 146 -5.86 8.43 -2.58
N ALA A 147 -6.14 8.38 -1.27
CA ALA A 147 -7.25 7.62 -0.70
C ALA A 147 -8.38 8.56 -0.28
N MET A 148 -9.63 8.27 -0.64
CA MET A 148 -10.75 9.21 -0.49
C MET A 148 -11.56 8.96 0.79
N CYS A 149 -11.89 10.02 1.53
CA CYS A 149 -12.77 9.93 2.70
C CYS A 149 -14.23 9.62 2.31
N LYS A 150 -14.66 10.03 1.11
CA LYS A 150 -16.03 9.83 0.61
C LYS A 150 -16.31 8.41 0.10
N GLN A 151 -15.30 7.53 0.14
CA GLN A 151 -15.43 6.11 -0.20
C GLN A 151 -16.09 5.95 -1.59
N ALA A 152 -17.09 5.07 -1.77
CA ALA A 152 -17.78 4.91 -3.06
C ALA A 152 -18.44 6.18 -3.62
N ASP A 153 -18.67 7.23 -2.81
CA ASP A 153 -19.31 8.47 -3.24
C ASP A 153 -18.27 9.54 -3.64
N GLU A 154 -17.00 9.16 -3.77
CA GLU A 154 -15.92 10.06 -4.20
C GLU A 154 -16.11 10.58 -5.63
N THR A 155 -15.71 11.83 -5.84
CA THR A 155 -15.61 12.44 -7.18
C THR A 155 -14.23 13.04 -7.44
N TRP A 156 -13.44 13.24 -6.39
CA TRP A 156 -12.13 13.90 -6.47
C TRP A 156 -11.13 13.02 -7.21
N LEU A 157 -11.06 11.71 -6.89
CA LEU A 157 -10.13 10.80 -7.54
C LEU A 157 -10.51 10.59 -9.01
N ALA A 158 -11.81 10.59 -9.31
CA ALA A 158 -12.31 10.49 -10.68
C ALA A 158 -11.88 11.70 -11.54
N GLN A 159 -11.89 12.91 -10.96
CA GLN A 159 -11.41 14.12 -11.64
C GLN A 159 -9.88 14.16 -11.74
N PHE A 160 -9.19 13.77 -10.67
CA PHE A 160 -7.75 13.66 -10.62
C PHE A 160 -7.21 12.70 -11.69
N ASN A 161 -7.83 11.52 -11.84
CA ASN A 161 -7.47 10.52 -12.86
C ASN A 161 -7.49 11.08 -14.29
N LYS A 162 -8.41 12.00 -14.58
CA LYS A 162 -8.53 12.62 -15.90
C LYS A 162 -7.42 13.64 -16.18
N LYS A 163 -6.75 14.13 -15.14
CA LYS A 163 -5.79 15.24 -15.21
C LYS A 163 -4.34 14.82 -14.99
N VAL A 164 -4.07 13.76 -14.22
CA VAL A 164 -2.71 13.24 -14.05
C VAL A 164 -2.15 12.71 -15.37
N LYS A 165 -0.85 12.97 -15.59
CA LYS A 165 -0.08 12.43 -16.72
C LYS A 165 0.54 11.10 -16.34
N THR A 166 0.99 10.97 -15.09
CA THR A 166 1.62 9.75 -14.58
C THR A 166 0.60 8.94 -13.79
N PRO A 167 0.11 7.80 -14.31
CA PRO A 167 -0.89 7.01 -13.61
C PRO A 167 -0.28 6.28 -12.39
N TRP A 168 -1.10 6.11 -11.36
CA TRP A 168 -0.78 5.22 -10.23
C TRP A 168 -0.80 3.74 -10.64
N ASP A 169 -0.17 2.87 -9.83
CA ASP A 169 -0.09 1.42 -10.06
C ASP A 169 -1.17 0.65 -9.29
N PHE A 170 -1.54 1.10 -8.09
CA PHE A 170 -2.61 0.51 -7.27
C PHE A 170 -3.50 1.60 -6.65
N THR A 171 -4.79 1.30 -6.54
CA THR A 171 -5.77 2.26 -5.99
C THR A 171 -5.82 2.09 -4.47
N ALA A 172 -5.38 3.12 -3.73
CA ALA A 172 -5.50 3.17 -2.29
C ALA A 172 -6.92 3.64 -1.90
N ILE A 173 -7.55 2.96 -0.95
CA ILE A 173 -8.92 3.26 -0.51
C ILE A 173 -9.03 3.17 1.02
N HIS A 174 -9.96 3.94 1.58
CA HIS A 174 -10.41 3.83 2.97
C HIS A 174 -11.79 3.17 3.00
N ILE A 175 -12.02 2.26 3.94
CA ILE A 175 -13.30 1.58 4.15
C ILE A 175 -13.76 1.80 5.59
N ASN A 176 -14.70 2.71 5.77
CA ASN A 176 -15.38 3.00 7.04
C ASN A 176 -16.83 2.54 6.91
N LYS A 177 -17.08 1.27 7.25
CA LYS A 177 -18.37 0.58 7.07
C LYS A 177 -18.67 -0.28 8.29
N ASP A 178 -19.94 -0.55 8.57
CA ASP A 178 -20.33 -1.39 9.72
C ASP A 178 -20.92 -2.76 9.31
N ASN A 179 -20.90 -3.05 8.00
CA ASN A 179 -21.41 -4.28 7.39
C ASN A 179 -20.67 -4.61 6.08
N MET A 180 -20.65 -5.88 5.69
CA MET A 180 -19.91 -6.34 4.50
C MET A 180 -20.50 -5.89 3.17
N ALA A 181 -21.80 -5.57 3.11
CA ALA A 181 -22.40 -5.05 1.88
C ALA A 181 -21.83 -3.66 1.53
N GLY A 182 -21.62 -2.82 2.55
CA GLY A 182 -20.91 -1.55 2.41
C GLY A 182 -19.46 -1.72 1.95
N VAL A 183 -18.72 -2.67 2.56
CA VAL A 183 -17.35 -3.01 2.14
C VAL A 183 -17.32 -3.42 0.66
N GLN A 184 -18.26 -4.28 0.24
CA GLN A 184 -18.35 -4.75 -1.13
C GLN A 184 -18.69 -3.61 -2.11
N LYS A 185 -19.59 -2.69 -1.73
CA LYS A 185 -19.92 -1.49 -2.52
C LYS A 185 -18.66 -0.67 -2.81
N ASP A 186 -17.83 -0.41 -1.81
CA ASP A 186 -16.59 0.37 -1.99
C ASP A 186 -15.62 -0.38 -2.93
N LEU A 187 -15.36 -1.67 -2.68
CA LEU A 187 -14.48 -2.48 -3.54
C LEU A 187 -14.96 -2.52 -5.00
N ASP A 188 -16.26 -2.67 -5.21
CA ASP A 188 -16.86 -2.71 -6.54
C ASP A 188 -16.76 -1.36 -7.24
N HIS A 189 -17.03 -0.25 -6.54
CA HIS A 189 -16.87 1.10 -7.08
C HIS A 189 -15.46 1.35 -7.61
N TYR A 190 -14.44 1.15 -6.77
CA TYR A 190 -13.06 1.44 -7.16
C TYR A 190 -12.55 0.49 -8.24
N TRP A 191 -12.90 -0.80 -8.17
CA TRP A 191 -12.53 -1.75 -9.21
C TRP A 191 -13.19 -1.42 -10.56
N ASN A 192 -14.49 -1.11 -10.54
CA ASN A 192 -15.24 -0.82 -11.77
C ASN A 192 -14.84 0.50 -12.41
N THR A 193 -14.44 1.49 -11.61
CA THR A 193 -14.03 2.80 -12.08
C THR A 193 -12.57 2.82 -12.58
N TYR A 194 -11.65 2.22 -11.83
CA TYR A 194 -10.21 2.40 -12.07
C TYR A 194 -9.50 1.17 -12.66
N LYS A 195 -10.10 -0.02 -12.57
CA LYS A 195 -9.57 -1.28 -13.13
C LYS A 195 -8.11 -1.57 -12.73
N LYS A 196 -7.78 -1.28 -11.47
CA LYS A 196 -6.45 -1.49 -10.88
C LYS A 196 -6.56 -2.26 -9.55
N PRO A 197 -5.53 -3.02 -9.16
CA PRO A 197 -5.47 -3.67 -7.85
C PRO A 197 -5.65 -2.67 -6.71
N ILE A 198 -6.29 -3.12 -5.63
CA ILE A 198 -6.72 -2.29 -4.52
C ILE A 198 -5.82 -2.53 -3.30
N TRP A 199 -5.39 -1.43 -2.70
CA TRP A 199 -4.86 -1.41 -1.33
C TRP A 199 -5.90 -0.77 -0.43
N VAL A 200 -6.44 -1.52 0.53
CA VAL A 200 -7.30 -0.95 1.58
C VAL A 200 -6.37 -0.38 2.65
N THR A 201 -5.94 0.87 2.50
CA THR A 201 -4.92 1.46 3.39
C THR A 201 -5.45 1.73 4.78
N GLU A 202 -6.76 1.91 4.91
CA GLU A 202 -7.45 1.98 6.19
C GLU A 202 -8.80 1.26 6.11
N PHE A 203 -9.10 0.45 7.11
CA PHE A 203 -10.47 0.03 7.37
C PHE A 203 -10.85 0.21 8.83
N ALA A 204 -12.11 0.57 9.09
CA ALA A 204 -12.70 0.60 10.42
C ALA A 204 -14.19 0.26 10.44
N CYS A 205 -14.67 -0.28 11.56
CA CYS A 205 -16.09 -0.48 11.80
C CYS A 205 -16.74 0.87 12.14
N VAL A 206 -17.45 1.45 11.18
CA VAL A 206 -18.10 2.75 11.29
C VAL A 206 -19.47 2.69 10.62
N ASN A 207 -20.52 3.12 11.32
CA ASN A 207 -21.77 3.45 10.66
C ASN A 207 -21.60 4.80 9.97
N ASP A 208 -21.53 4.79 8.64
CA ASP A 208 -21.31 5.94 7.78
C ASP A 208 -22.61 6.46 7.12
N HIS A 209 -23.77 5.91 7.48
CA HIS A 209 -25.05 6.34 6.96
C HIS A 209 -25.53 7.62 7.68
N ASN A 210 -25.59 8.74 6.96
CA ASN A 210 -25.98 10.10 7.42
C ASN A 210 -25.11 10.70 8.53
N THR A 211 -24.28 9.92 9.20
CA THR A 211 -23.36 10.33 10.28
C THR A 211 -22.10 9.47 10.18
N PHE A 212 -21.00 9.90 10.78
CA PHE A 212 -19.79 9.08 10.98
C PHE A 212 -19.73 8.62 12.44
N THR A 213 -20.28 7.45 12.74
CA THR A 213 -20.36 6.91 14.10
C THR A 213 -19.57 5.60 14.23
N PRO A 214 -18.39 5.60 14.88
CA PRO A 214 -17.61 4.38 15.11
C PRO A 214 -18.41 3.34 15.88
N CYS A 215 -18.23 2.07 15.54
CA CYS A 215 -18.81 0.97 16.30
C CYS A 215 -18.27 0.98 17.73
N THR A 216 -19.13 0.70 18.70
CA THR A 216 -18.78 0.66 20.13
C THR A 216 -19.05 -0.70 20.77
N ASP A 217 -19.84 -1.55 20.15
CA ASP A 217 -20.07 -2.92 20.61
C ASP A 217 -18.90 -3.82 20.22
N GLN A 218 -18.21 -4.38 21.22
CA GLN A 218 -17.03 -5.21 21.00
C GLN A 218 -17.36 -6.50 20.23
N GLY A 219 -18.54 -7.09 20.42
CA GLY A 219 -18.96 -8.29 19.70
C GLY A 219 -19.16 -8.02 18.20
N LYS A 220 -19.80 -6.91 17.86
CA LYS A 220 -19.95 -6.40 16.49
C LYS A 220 -18.60 -6.11 15.85
N ILE A 221 -17.71 -5.41 16.57
CA ILE A 221 -16.35 -5.13 16.08
C ILE A 221 -15.59 -6.43 15.81
N ASN A 222 -15.64 -7.39 16.73
CA ASN A 222 -14.95 -8.67 16.53
C ASN A 222 -15.48 -9.43 15.31
N THR A 223 -16.80 -9.42 15.13
CA THR A 223 -17.46 -10.03 13.96
C THR A 223 -17.03 -9.32 12.67
N PHE A 224 -17.06 -7.99 12.65
CA PHE A 224 -16.65 -7.18 11.52
C PHE A 224 -15.18 -7.45 11.13
N ILE A 225 -14.25 -7.46 12.10
CA ILE A 225 -12.82 -7.71 11.85
C ILE A 225 -12.61 -9.09 11.22
N ASN A 226 -13.25 -10.13 11.76
CA ASN A 226 -13.11 -11.47 11.18
C ASN A 226 -13.65 -11.53 9.75
N GLN A 227 -14.86 -10.98 9.53
CA GLN A 227 -15.50 -11.00 8.22
C GLN A 227 -14.73 -10.20 7.17
N ILE A 228 -14.27 -8.99 7.50
CA ILE A 228 -13.53 -8.16 6.55
C ILE A 228 -12.16 -8.76 6.22
N VAL A 229 -11.45 -9.33 7.20
CA VAL A 229 -10.17 -10.01 6.93
C VAL A 229 -10.39 -11.21 5.99
N ASP A 230 -11.38 -12.05 6.27
CA ASP A 230 -11.67 -13.21 5.41
C ASP A 230 -12.10 -12.78 4.00
N LEU A 231 -12.86 -11.68 3.87
CA LEU A 231 -13.23 -11.11 2.57
C LEU A 231 -12.01 -10.59 1.81
N LEU A 232 -11.21 -9.70 2.41
CA LEU A 232 -10.07 -9.05 1.76
C LEU A 232 -8.95 -10.05 1.41
N GLN A 233 -8.80 -11.13 2.18
CA GLN A 233 -7.88 -12.21 1.84
C GLN A 233 -8.31 -12.98 0.59
N ASN A 234 -9.61 -13.28 0.47
CA ASN A 234 -10.13 -14.07 -0.65
C ASN A 234 -10.45 -13.24 -1.91
N ASP A 235 -10.56 -11.91 -1.79
CA ASP A 235 -10.78 -11.05 -2.96
C ASP A 235 -9.48 -10.85 -3.76
N SER A 236 -9.46 -11.36 -5.00
CA SER A 236 -8.31 -11.24 -5.91
C SER A 236 -8.00 -9.81 -6.36
N ARG A 237 -8.95 -8.87 -6.23
CA ARG A 237 -8.75 -7.45 -6.55
C ARG A 237 -7.94 -6.75 -5.47
N VAL A 238 -8.04 -7.22 -4.22
CA VAL A 238 -7.35 -6.66 -3.07
C VAL A 238 -5.99 -7.34 -2.93
N VAL A 239 -4.93 -6.54 -2.96
CA VAL A 239 -3.55 -7.03 -2.90
C VAL A 239 -2.83 -6.59 -1.63
N ALA A 240 -3.43 -5.68 -0.85
CA ALA A 240 -2.98 -5.29 0.47
C ALA A 240 -4.13 -4.67 1.28
N TYR A 241 -4.12 -4.82 2.60
CA TYR A 241 -5.06 -4.14 3.50
C TYR A 241 -4.43 -3.83 4.85
N ALA A 242 -4.87 -2.77 5.53
CA ALA A 242 -4.37 -2.39 6.84
C ALA A 242 -5.50 -1.92 7.78
N TYR A 243 -5.44 -2.41 9.02
CA TYR A 243 -6.31 -1.98 10.10
C TYR A 243 -6.07 -0.48 10.38
N SER A 244 -7.14 0.33 10.42
CA SER A 244 -7.00 1.75 10.78
C SER A 244 -6.77 1.92 12.28
N ASN A 245 -5.71 2.63 12.65
CA ASN A 245 -5.52 3.15 13.99
C ASN A 245 -5.46 4.68 13.96
N GLY A 246 -6.18 5.27 12.99
CA GLY A 246 -6.39 6.70 12.86
C GLY A 246 -7.22 7.29 14.01
N LEU A 247 -7.29 8.61 14.03
CA LEU A 247 -8.07 9.36 15.02
C LEU A 247 -9.57 9.24 14.76
N GLY A 248 -10.40 9.55 15.75
CA GLY A 248 -11.86 9.64 15.58
C GLY A 248 -12.61 8.30 15.54
N LEU A 249 -11.94 7.17 15.81
CA LEU A 249 -12.54 5.82 15.75
C LEU A 249 -13.10 5.32 17.10
N GLY A 250 -13.36 6.23 18.04
CA GLY A 250 -13.86 5.89 19.38
C GLY A 250 -12.83 5.18 20.26
N ASN A 251 -13.30 4.57 21.37
CA ASN A 251 -12.43 4.02 22.42
C ASN A 251 -12.35 2.48 22.45
N VAL A 252 -13.12 1.81 21.58
CA VAL A 252 -13.22 0.34 21.50
C VAL A 252 -12.46 -0.19 20.28
N TRP A 253 -12.50 0.53 19.16
CA TRP A 253 -11.77 0.18 17.94
C TRP A 253 -10.24 0.20 18.08
N PRO A 254 -9.57 1.18 18.74
CA PRO A 254 -8.12 1.28 18.69
C PRO A 254 -7.38 -0.02 19.01
N MET A 255 -6.38 -0.35 18.19
CA MET A 255 -5.66 -1.62 18.28
C MET A 255 -4.84 -1.72 19.56
N TRP A 256 -4.27 -0.59 20.00
CA TRP A 256 -3.40 -0.49 21.15
C TRP A 256 -4.04 0.35 22.24
N ARG A 257 -4.06 -0.17 23.47
CA ARG A 257 -4.58 0.55 24.63
C ARG A 257 -3.81 0.16 25.88
N ASN A 258 -3.40 1.16 26.67
CA ASN A 258 -2.70 0.96 27.95
C ASN A 258 -1.43 0.08 27.83
N GLY A 259 -0.66 0.25 26.75
CA GLY A 259 0.61 -0.47 26.57
C GLY A 259 0.48 -1.93 26.13
N GLN A 260 -0.70 -2.36 25.67
CA GLN A 260 -0.95 -3.70 25.15
C GLN A 260 -1.99 -3.69 24.03
N LEU A 261 -2.14 -4.83 23.34
CA LEU A 261 -3.23 -5.02 22.39
C LEU A 261 -4.58 -4.92 23.12
N SER A 262 -5.52 -4.20 22.53
CA SER A 262 -6.92 -4.21 22.92
C SER A 262 -7.60 -5.51 22.47
N PRO A 263 -8.84 -5.81 22.92
CA PRO A 263 -9.61 -6.94 22.39
C PRO A 263 -9.80 -6.86 20.86
N SER A 264 -9.96 -5.66 20.30
CA SER A 264 -10.04 -5.43 18.84
C SER A 264 -8.71 -5.76 18.17
N GLY A 265 -7.59 -5.32 18.76
CA GLY A 265 -6.24 -5.65 18.26
C GLY A 265 -5.92 -7.14 18.32
N GLN A 266 -6.30 -7.82 19.40
CA GLN A 266 -6.16 -9.27 19.51
C GLN A 266 -7.01 -10.01 18.46
N THR A 267 -8.21 -9.50 18.16
CA THR A 267 -9.07 -10.07 17.12
C THR A 267 -8.45 -9.94 15.74
N TYR A 268 -7.90 -8.77 15.41
CA TYR A 268 -7.21 -8.59 14.13
C TYR A 268 -5.99 -9.50 14.00
N LEU A 269 -5.14 -9.56 15.04
CA LEU A 269 -3.99 -10.47 15.08
C LEU A 269 -4.41 -11.94 14.87
N ASN A 270 -5.47 -12.38 15.55
CA ASN A 270 -5.99 -13.75 15.38
C ASN A 270 -6.56 -14.01 13.99
N ALA A 271 -7.23 -13.02 13.39
CA ALA A 271 -7.80 -13.15 12.05
C ALA A 271 -6.72 -13.28 10.97
N ILE A 272 -5.66 -12.47 11.02
CA ILE A 272 -4.59 -12.52 10.00
C ILE A 272 -3.69 -13.76 10.15
N ARG A 273 -3.54 -14.29 11.38
CA ARG A 273 -2.80 -15.53 11.67
C ARG A 273 -3.35 -16.78 10.98
N LYS A 274 -4.61 -16.76 10.52
CA LYS A 274 -5.17 -17.86 9.73
C LYS A 274 -4.45 -18.05 8.38
N TYR A 275 -3.75 -17.00 7.91
CA TYR A 275 -3.18 -16.94 6.58
C TYR A 275 -1.64 -16.87 6.55
N HIS A 276 -1.01 -16.35 7.62
CA HIS A 276 0.45 -16.20 7.74
C HIS A 276 0.94 -16.34 9.19
#